data_AF-I4HEB2-F1
#
_entry.id   AF-I4HEB2-F1
#
_cell.length_a   1.000
_cell.length_b   1.000
_cell.length_c   1.000
_cell.angle_alpha   90.00
_cell.angle_beta   90.00
_cell.angle_gamma   90.00
#
_symmetry.space_group_name_H-M   'P 1'
#
loop_
_entity.id
_entity.type
_entity.pdbx_description
1 polymer ?
#
loop_
_entity_poly.entity_id
_entity_poly.type
_entity_poly.pdbx_seq_one_letter_code
_entity_poly.pdbx_strand_id
1 'polypeptide(L)'
;MSENFIEKLIELVIDKLLLGGIVLLAGYWVNRRFEIFKNETNEKYRQRQLIAELENQLAMSRYNAELEFIERQISEFYWPIYLRLEKDNVMWKRIKSLSAEKNTLPEAASEAIEKDFILKNHQEIVEIIESKIHFAGDSANSKELINEFLKYIKHVEVYKTIRSIKELQRFNPIDLNEPFPEKIFPLVENNFRELQKKYEKLKKAKFGELNK
;
A
#
# COMPACT_ATOMS: atom_id res chain seq x y z
N MET A 1 -42.57 -84.43 -34.54
CA MET A 1 -41.95 -83.09 -34.51
C MET A 1 -40.50 -83.31 -34.91
N SER A 2 -40.07 -82.80 -36.08
CA SER A 2 -38.75 -83.14 -36.61
C SER A 2 -37.64 -82.51 -35.77
N GLU A 3 -36.57 -83.27 -35.50
CA GLU A 3 -35.34 -82.85 -34.81
C GLU A 3 -34.84 -81.48 -35.28
N ASN A 4 -34.91 -81.24 -36.60
CA ASN A 4 -34.60 -79.97 -37.27
C ASN A 4 -35.35 -78.72 -36.75
N PHE A 5 -36.54 -78.87 -36.17
CA PHE A 5 -37.29 -77.73 -35.63
C PHE A 5 -36.77 -77.31 -34.25
N ILE A 6 -36.39 -78.28 -33.41
CA ILE A 6 -35.87 -78.02 -32.06
C ILE A 6 -34.47 -77.41 -32.15
N GLU A 7 -33.61 -77.90 -33.03
CA GLU A 7 -32.27 -77.34 -33.25
C GLU A 7 -32.33 -75.87 -33.71
N LYS A 8 -33.18 -75.56 -34.71
CA LYS A 8 -33.39 -74.18 -35.17
C LYS A 8 -33.94 -73.26 -34.09
N LEU A 9 -34.78 -73.79 -33.20
CA LEU A 9 -35.34 -73.02 -32.09
C LEU A 9 -34.27 -72.72 -31.03
N ILE A 10 -33.39 -73.68 -30.74
CA ILE A 10 -32.25 -73.51 -29.82
C ILE A 10 -31.25 -72.49 -30.37
N GLU A 11 -30.90 -72.60 -31.66
CA GLU A 11 -30.00 -71.66 -32.34
C GLU A 11 -30.54 -70.22 -32.29
N LEU A 12 -31.83 -70.03 -32.59
CA LEU A 12 -32.49 -68.72 -32.51
C LEU A 12 -32.50 -68.14 -31.08
N VAL A 13 -32.70 -68.97 -30.06
CA VAL A 13 -32.69 -68.54 -28.66
C VAL A 13 -31.28 -68.14 -28.23
N ILE A 14 -30.27 -68.91 -28.63
CA ILE A 14 -28.86 -68.61 -28.34
C ILE A 14 -28.45 -67.29 -29.01
N ASP A 15 -28.81 -67.08 -30.28
CA ASP A 15 -28.50 -65.83 -31.00
C ASP A 15 -29.13 -64.60 -30.33
N LYS A 16 -30.38 -64.70 -29.87
CA LYS A 16 -31.05 -63.59 -29.17
C LYS A 16 -30.42 -63.32 -27.79
N LEU A 17 -29.98 -64.36 -27.08
CA LEU A 17 -29.27 -64.20 -25.81
C LEU A 17 -27.88 -63.58 -26.01
N LEU A 18 -27.15 -63.99 -27.05
CA LEU A 18 -25.87 -63.41 -27.43
C LEU A 18 -26.02 -61.93 -27.80
N LEU A 19 -27.00 -61.60 -28.67
CA LEU A 19 -27.30 -60.22 -29.03
C LEU A 19 -27.71 -59.38 -27.80
N GLY A 20 -28.56 -59.92 -26.93
CA GLY A 20 -28.95 -59.26 -25.68
C GLY A 20 -27.75 -59.01 -24.75
N GLY A 21 -26.86 -59.98 -24.60
CA GLY A 21 -25.63 -59.86 -23.82
C GLY A 21 -24.67 -58.81 -24.38
N ILE A 22 -24.48 -58.76 -25.70
CA ILE A 22 -23.65 -57.75 -26.37
C ILE A 22 -24.23 -56.35 -26.16
N VAL A 23 -25.55 -56.18 -26.30
CA VAL A 23 -26.22 -54.89 -26.08
C VAL A 23 -26.08 -54.42 -24.63
N LEU A 24 -26.20 -55.32 -23.65
CA LEU A 24 -26.02 -54.99 -22.23
C LEU A 24 -24.58 -54.57 -21.92
N LEU A 25 -23.59 -55.30 -22.45
CA LEU A 25 -22.17 -54.96 -22.27
C LEU A 25 -21.83 -53.62 -22.94
N ALA A 26 -22.33 -53.37 -24.14
CA ALA A 26 -22.17 -52.10 -24.83
C ALA A 26 -22.83 -50.95 -24.06
N GLY A 27 -24.06 -51.14 -23.57
CA GLY A 27 -24.78 -50.16 -22.76
C GLY A 27 -24.06 -49.84 -21.45
N TYR A 28 -23.58 -50.85 -20.74
CA TYR A 28 -22.78 -50.67 -19.52
C TYR A 28 -21.47 -49.91 -19.80
N TRP A 29 -20.75 -50.27 -20.87
CA TRP A 29 -19.53 -49.61 -21.26
C TRP A 29 -19.75 -48.13 -21.62
N VAL A 30 -20.80 -47.83 -22.40
CA VAL A 30 -21.17 -46.45 -22.76
C VAL A 30 -21.57 -45.65 -21.52
N ASN A 31 -22.41 -46.20 -20.64
CA ASN A 31 -22.81 -45.51 -19.41
C ASN A 31 -21.59 -45.17 -18.53
N ARG A 32 -20.68 -46.14 -18.34
CA ARG A 32 -19.47 -45.94 -17.55
C ARG A 32 -18.55 -44.88 -18.16
N ARG A 33 -18.40 -44.85 -19.49
CA ARG A 33 -17.62 -43.80 -20.18
C ARG A 33 -18.26 -42.42 -20.02
N PHE A 34 -19.58 -42.34 -20.08
CA PHE A 34 -20.32 -41.10 -19.88
C PHE A 34 -20.19 -40.56 -18.45
N GLU A 35 -20.27 -41.43 -17.43
CA GLU A 35 -20.06 -41.04 -16.03
C GLU A 35 -18.66 -40.48 -15.79
N ILE A 36 -17.62 -41.14 -16.31
CA ILE A 36 -16.23 -40.66 -16.22
C ILE A 36 -16.11 -39.27 -16.85
N PHE A 37 -16.62 -39.09 -18.07
CA PHE A 37 -16.57 -37.81 -18.77
C PHE A 37 -17.31 -36.70 -18.02
N LYS A 38 -18.49 -36.99 -17.47
CA LYS A 38 -19.28 -36.05 -16.66
C LYS A 38 -18.52 -35.65 -15.40
N ASN A 39 -17.90 -36.61 -14.72
CA ASN A 39 -17.12 -36.36 -13.51
C ASN A 39 -15.88 -35.48 -13.80
N GLU A 40 -15.11 -35.80 -14.83
CA GLU A 40 -13.95 -34.99 -15.25
C GLU A 40 -14.34 -33.55 -15.61
N THR A 41 -15.46 -33.40 -16.30
CA THR A 41 -15.97 -32.10 -16.72
C THR A 41 -16.41 -31.28 -15.50
N ASN A 42 -17.16 -31.89 -14.58
CA ASN A 42 -17.57 -31.25 -13.32
C ASN A 42 -16.38 -30.85 -12.46
N GLU A 43 -15.34 -31.69 -12.39
CA GLU A 43 -14.11 -31.38 -11.65
C GLU A 43 -13.39 -30.18 -12.26
N LYS A 44 -13.24 -30.13 -13.58
CA LYS A 44 -12.66 -28.97 -14.28
C LYS A 44 -13.46 -27.70 -14.03
N TYR A 45 -14.80 -27.78 -14.03
CA TYR A 45 -15.65 -26.62 -13.70
C TYR A 45 -15.44 -26.15 -12.26
N ARG A 46 -15.37 -27.07 -11.29
CA ARG A 46 -15.09 -26.74 -9.88
C ARG A 46 -13.71 -26.10 -9.71
N GLN A 47 -12.69 -26.65 -10.37
CA GLN A 47 -11.34 -26.08 -10.33
C GLN A 47 -11.32 -24.65 -10.90
N ARG A 48 -12.01 -24.40 -12.03
CA ARG A 48 -12.12 -23.05 -12.60
C ARG A 48 -12.83 -22.07 -11.67
N GLN A 49 -13.90 -22.50 -11.02
CA GLN A 49 -14.60 -21.67 -10.03
C GLN A 49 -13.69 -21.33 -8.85
N LEU A 50 -12.96 -22.31 -8.33
CA LEU A 50 -12.01 -22.11 -7.23
C LEU A 50 -10.89 -21.14 -7.63
N ILE A 51 -10.32 -21.29 -8.83
CA ILE A 51 -9.28 -20.39 -9.34
C ILE A 51 -9.81 -18.95 -9.43
N ALA A 52 -11.00 -18.75 -10.02
CA ALA A 52 -11.61 -17.42 -10.13
C ALA A 52 -11.87 -16.80 -8.75
N GLU A 53 -12.31 -17.60 -7.78
CA GLU A 53 -12.52 -17.13 -6.40
C GLU A 53 -11.20 -16.74 -5.72
N LEU A 54 -10.16 -17.57 -5.85
CA LEU A 54 -8.82 -17.27 -5.31
C LEU A 54 -8.20 -16.03 -5.96
N GLU A 55 -8.37 -15.86 -7.28
CA GLU A 55 -7.93 -14.67 -8.00
C GLU A 55 -8.63 -13.41 -7.47
N ASN A 56 -9.94 -13.48 -7.24
CA ASN A 56 -10.70 -12.38 -6.65
C ASN A 56 -10.25 -12.07 -5.22
N GLN A 57 -10.08 -13.08 -4.38
CA GLN A 57 -9.58 -12.92 -3.01
C GLN A 57 -8.18 -12.27 -2.99
N LEU A 58 -7.30 -12.70 -3.88
CA LEU A 58 -5.95 -12.15 -4.01
C LEU A 58 -5.97 -10.71 -4.53
N ALA A 59 -6.84 -10.38 -5.47
CA ALA A 59 -7.04 -9.01 -5.94
C ALA A 59 -7.52 -8.10 -4.79
N MET A 60 -8.53 -8.53 -4.03
CA MET A 60 -9.05 -7.81 -2.87
C MET A 60 -7.99 -7.66 -1.76
N SER A 61 -7.19 -8.68 -1.51
CA SER A 61 -6.10 -8.63 -0.53
C SER A 61 -5.02 -7.62 -0.94
N ARG A 62 -4.58 -7.63 -2.20
CA ARG A 62 -3.59 -6.67 -2.72
C ARG A 62 -4.11 -5.25 -2.62
N TYR A 63 -5.38 -5.06 -2.98
CA TYR A 63 -6.05 -3.78 -2.91
C TYR A 63 -6.12 -3.23 -1.48
N ASN A 64 -6.50 -4.07 -0.51
CA ASN A 64 -6.54 -3.67 0.90
C ASN A 64 -5.16 -3.34 1.45
N ALA A 65 -4.14 -4.12 1.08
CA ALA A 65 -2.75 -3.87 1.48
C ALA A 65 -2.23 -2.53 0.92
N GLU A 66 -2.56 -2.19 -0.33
CA GLU A 66 -2.21 -0.89 -0.90
C GLU A 66 -2.89 0.27 -0.16
N LEU A 67 -4.18 0.13 0.16
CA LEU A 67 -4.94 1.15 0.88
C LEU A 67 -4.37 1.37 2.29
N GLU A 68 -4.08 0.28 3.02
CA GLU A 68 -3.46 0.34 4.35
C GLU A 68 -2.06 0.97 4.29
N PHE A 69 -1.26 0.61 3.30
CA PHE A 69 0.08 1.18 3.15
C PHE A 69 0.02 2.70 2.92
N ILE A 70 -0.85 3.18 2.03
CA ILE A 70 -1.05 4.61 1.78
C ILE A 70 -1.55 5.32 3.05
N GLU A 71 -2.48 4.70 3.78
CA GLU A 71 -2.99 5.24 5.03
C GLU A 71 -1.88 5.43 6.07
N ARG A 72 -0.96 4.47 6.16
CA ARG A 72 0.23 4.56 7.03
C ARG A 72 1.21 5.63 6.55
N GLN A 73 1.48 5.72 5.25
CA GLN A 73 2.31 6.82 4.71
C GLN A 73 1.74 8.19 5.08
N ILE A 74 0.41 8.36 4.96
CA ILE A 74 -0.26 9.60 5.32
C ILE A 74 -0.17 9.85 6.84
N SER A 75 -0.70 8.94 7.63
CA SER A 75 -0.95 9.14 9.07
C SER A 75 0.32 9.10 9.91
N GLU A 76 1.27 8.23 9.56
CA GLU A 76 2.46 7.99 10.38
C GLU A 76 3.66 8.84 9.97
N PHE A 77 3.71 9.34 8.72
CA PHE A 77 4.88 9.99 8.14
C PHE A 77 4.59 11.39 7.59
N TYR A 78 3.85 11.49 6.48
CA TYR A 78 3.69 12.76 5.77
C TYR A 78 2.88 13.79 6.56
N TRP A 79 1.76 13.39 7.16
CA TRP A 79 0.88 14.31 7.89
C TRP A 79 1.54 14.87 9.16
N PRO A 80 2.17 14.05 10.03
CA PRO A 80 2.93 14.58 11.17
C PRO A 80 4.01 15.58 10.77
N ILE A 81 4.79 15.30 9.71
CA ILE A 81 5.83 16.23 9.24
C ILE A 81 5.20 17.51 8.69
N TYR A 82 4.18 17.39 7.84
CA TYR A 82 3.47 18.54 7.24
C TYR A 82 2.94 19.50 8.31
N LEU A 83 2.21 18.99 9.31
CA LEU A 83 1.63 19.81 10.37
C LEU A 83 2.70 20.55 11.18
N ARG A 84 3.85 19.91 11.42
CA ARG A 84 4.96 20.51 12.17
C ARG A 84 5.65 21.61 11.37
N LEU A 85 5.85 21.41 10.07
CA LEU A 85 6.39 22.44 9.20
C LEU A 85 5.43 23.63 9.03
N GLU A 86 4.11 23.38 8.96
CA GLU A 86 3.11 24.45 8.98
C GLU A 86 3.12 25.25 10.29
N LYS A 87 3.27 24.55 11.43
CA LYS A 87 3.41 25.19 12.74
C LYS A 87 4.62 26.14 12.75
N ASP A 88 5.76 25.71 12.21
CA ASP A 88 6.95 26.57 12.08
C ASP A 88 6.69 27.76 11.17
N ASN A 89 6.07 27.55 10.00
CA ASN A 89 5.73 28.63 9.07
C ASN A 89 4.87 29.71 9.74
N VAL A 90 3.88 29.31 10.54
CA VAL A 90 3.03 30.25 11.30
C VAL A 90 3.84 30.97 12.37
N MET A 91 4.67 30.25 13.12
CA MET A 91 5.53 30.83 14.16
C MET A 91 6.48 31.88 13.58
N TRP A 92 7.20 31.55 12.51
CA TRP A 92 8.12 32.49 11.86
C TRP A 92 7.41 33.72 11.27
N LYS A 93 6.19 33.57 10.73
CA LYS A 93 5.36 34.72 10.32
C LYS A 93 5.01 35.63 11.50
N ARG A 94 4.70 35.05 12.67
CA ARG A 94 4.41 35.81 13.89
C ARG A 94 5.64 36.47 14.48
N ILE A 95 6.79 35.79 14.52
CA ILE A 95 8.06 36.36 15.01
C ILE A 95 8.46 37.58 14.19
N LYS A 96 8.36 37.50 12.85
CA LYS A 96 8.59 38.63 11.94
C LYS A 96 7.67 39.84 12.21
N SER A 97 6.48 39.61 12.77
CA SER A 97 5.56 40.69 13.16
C SER A 97 5.84 41.26 14.55
N LEU A 98 6.63 40.56 15.38
CA LEU A 98 6.93 40.91 16.77
C LEU A 98 8.32 41.53 16.97
N SER A 99 9.19 41.50 15.96
CA SER A 99 10.52 42.09 16.00
C SER A 99 10.70 43.11 14.86
N ALA A 100 11.31 44.26 15.18
CA ALA A 100 11.69 45.27 14.20
C ALA A 100 12.87 44.82 13.33
N GLU A 101 13.64 43.83 13.80
CA GLU A 101 14.73 43.20 13.06
C GLU A 101 14.25 41.90 12.39
N LYS A 102 14.63 41.73 11.12
CA LYS A 102 14.18 40.62 10.29
C LYS A 102 14.80 39.32 10.82
N ASN A 103 13.95 38.37 11.24
CA ASN A 103 14.32 37.03 11.70
C ASN A 103 15.00 36.93 13.07
N THR A 104 14.88 37.93 13.95
CA THR A 104 15.38 37.84 15.34
C THR A 104 14.21 37.87 16.33
N LEU A 105 14.26 37.00 17.33
CA LEU A 105 13.30 37.02 18.45
C LEU A 105 13.64 38.17 19.40
N PRO A 106 12.64 38.79 20.07
CA PRO A 106 12.91 39.71 21.18
C PRO A 106 13.77 39.02 22.23
N GLU A 107 14.84 39.68 22.68
CA GLU A 107 15.89 39.11 23.55
C GLU A 107 15.33 38.44 24.81
N ALA A 108 14.27 39.02 25.41
CA ALA A 108 13.60 38.50 26.60
C ALA A 108 12.78 37.21 26.40
N ALA A 109 12.43 36.85 25.16
CA ALA A 109 11.66 35.64 24.83
C ALA A 109 12.45 34.66 23.95
N SER A 110 13.67 35.03 23.56
CA SER A 110 14.45 34.34 22.53
C SER A 110 14.82 32.91 22.93
N GLU A 111 15.46 32.73 24.10
CA GLU A 111 16.08 31.44 24.44
C GLU A 111 15.05 30.34 24.72
N ALA A 112 13.98 30.64 25.46
CA ALA A 112 12.90 29.69 25.76
C ALA A 112 12.08 29.33 24.51
N ILE A 113 11.72 30.31 23.67
CA ILE A 113 11.00 30.03 22.42
C ILE A 113 11.88 29.20 21.47
N GLU A 114 13.15 29.55 21.36
CA GLU A 114 14.06 28.87 20.46
C GLU A 114 14.31 27.42 20.88
N LYS A 115 14.59 27.18 22.17
CA LYS A 115 14.89 25.84 22.67
C LYS A 115 13.64 24.97 22.82
N ASP A 116 12.59 25.49 23.46
CA ASP A 116 11.45 24.68 23.89
C ASP A 116 10.37 24.55 22.81
N PHE A 117 10.37 25.44 21.80
CA PHE A 117 9.38 25.40 20.71
C PHE A 117 10.02 25.12 19.35
N ILE A 118 10.97 25.96 18.92
CA ILE A 118 11.54 25.85 17.55
C ILE A 118 12.39 24.58 17.45
N LEU A 119 13.46 24.47 18.25
CA LEU A 119 14.38 23.34 18.19
C LEU A 119 13.67 22.01 18.52
N LYS A 120 12.77 22.01 19.52
CA LYS A 120 11.96 20.84 19.84
C LYS A 120 11.10 20.37 18.66
N ASN A 121 10.43 21.29 17.94
CA ASN A 121 9.63 20.91 16.78
C ASN A 121 10.48 20.30 15.66
N HIS A 122 11.65 20.90 15.39
CA HIS A 122 12.60 20.39 14.41
C HIS A 122 13.15 19.00 14.79
N GLN A 123 13.47 18.77 16.07
CA GLN A 123 13.91 17.46 16.57
C GLN A 123 12.82 16.40 16.39
N GLU A 124 11.57 16.72 16.72
CA GLU A 124 10.45 15.80 16.53
C GLU A 124 10.21 15.49 15.04
N ILE A 125 10.49 16.42 14.12
CA ILE A 125 10.50 16.14 12.67
C ILE A 125 11.63 15.16 12.32
N VAL A 126 12.85 15.40 12.81
CA VAL A 126 13.99 14.50 12.58
C VAL A 126 13.69 13.09 13.08
N GLU A 127 13.13 12.93 14.28
CA GLU A 127 12.74 11.62 14.84
C GLU A 127 11.76 10.87 13.93
N ILE A 128 10.77 11.57 13.36
CA ILE A 128 9.84 10.97 12.39
C ILE A 128 10.60 10.55 11.13
N ILE A 129 11.45 11.43 10.59
CA ILE A 129 12.24 11.14 9.38
C ILE A 129 13.09 9.89 9.61
N GLU A 130 13.89 9.86 10.68
CA GLU A 130 14.83 8.76 10.97
C GLU A 130 14.11 7.42 11.21
N SER A 131 13.01 7.43 11.96
CA SER A 131 12.27 6.20 12.29
C SER A 131 11.43 5.67 11.12
N LYS A 132 11.01 6.53 10.20
CA LYS A 132 9.98 6.23 9.20
C LYS A 132 10.33 6.60 7.76
N ILE A 133 11.61 6.86 7.47
CA ILE A 133 12.12 7.20 6.12
C ILE A 133 11.66 6.23 5.03
N HIS A 134 11.41 4.95 5.37
CA HIS A 134 10.95 3.93 4.44
C HIS A 134 9.59 4.26 3.79
N PHE A 135 8.75 5.09 4.44
CA PHE A 135 7.50 5.57 3.84
C PHE A 135 7.70 6.63 2.75
N ALA A 136 8.91 7.19 2.59
CA ALA A 136 9.23 8.15 1.53
C ALA A 136 9.49 7.49 0.16
N GLY A 137 9.71 6.17 0.10
CA GLY A 137 10.25 5.47 -1.07
C GLY A 137 9.37 5.44 -2.32
N ASP A 138 8.05 5.59 -2.17
CA ASP A 138 7.08 5.31 -3.25
C ASP A 138 6.62 6.55 -4.04
N SER A 139 7.20 7.72 -3.82
CA SER A 139 6.86 8.95 -4.56
C SER A 139 7.74 9.14 -5.80
N ALA A 140 7.19 9.82 -6.83
CA ALA A 140 7.92 10.11 -8.07
C ALA A 140 9.19 10.96 -7.86
N ASN A 141 9.22 11.71 -6.75
CA ASN A 141 10.32 12.57 -6.31
C ASN A 141 11.09 12.00 -5.10
N SER A 142 10.98 10.70 -4.80
CA SER A 142 11.53 10.11 -3.56
C SER A 142 13.00 10.40 -3.35
N LYS A 143 13.82 10.34 -4.41
CA LYS A 143 15.25 10.67 -4.35
C LYS A 143 15.51 12.12 -3.96
N GLU A 144 14.75 13.06 -4.50
CA GLU A 144 14.89 14.48 -4.15
C GLU A 144 14.44 14.72 -2.71
N LEU A 145 13.31 14.15 -2.31
CA LEU A 145 12.79 14.25 -0.95
C LEU A 145 13.77 13.68 0.09
N ILE A 146 14.33 12.48 -0.15
CA ILE A 146 15.33 11.88 0.73
C ILE A 146 16.56 12.79 0.86
N ASN A 147 17.02 13.39 -0.25
CA ASN A 147 18.16 14.30 -0.20
C ASN A 147 17.86 15.56 0.63
N GLU A 148 16.66 16.14 0.49
CA GLU A 148 16.24 17.28 1.31
C GLU A 148 16.06 16.90 2.79
N PHE A 149 15.58 15.70 3.09
CA PHE A 149 15.55 15.17 4.46
C PHE A 149 16.96 15.03 5.06
N LEU A 150 17.93 14.53 4.31
CA LEU A 150 19.31 14.43 4.79
C LEU A 150 19.92 15.81 5.08
N LYS A 151 19.66 16.81 4.22
CA LYS A 151 20.05 18.21 4.48
C LYS A 151 19.37 18.76 5.73
N TYR A 152 18.09 18.43 5.92
CA TYR A 152 17.33 18.88 7.08
C TYR A 152 17.90 18.31 8.38
N ILE A 153 18.22 17.02 8.42
CA ILE A 153 18.85 16.38 9.58
C ILE A 153 20.17 17.09 9.93
N LYS A 154 21.04 17.33 8.94
CA LYS A 154 22.30 18.06 9.15
C LYS A 154 22.08 19.46 9.70
N HIS A 155 21.14 20.20 9.11
CA HIS A 155 20.76 21.53 9.57
C HIS A 155 20.34 21.52 11.05
N VAL A 156 19.46 20.59 11.44
CA VAL A 156 18.93 20.49 12.81
C VAL A 156 20.02 20.07 13.80
N GLU A 157 20.90 19.14 13.44
CA GLU A 157 22.01 18.73 14.30
C GLU A 157 23.02 19.86 14.53
N VAL A 158 23.35 20.61 13.47
CA VAL A 158 24.17 21.82 13.62
C VAL A 158 23.46 22.85 14.49
N TYR A 159 22.16 23.08 14.28
CA TYR A 159 21.39 24.03 15.07
C TYR A 159 21.38 23.68 16.55
N LYS A 160 21.12 22.42 16.88
CA LYS A 160 21.18 21.87 18.23
C LYS A 160 22.55 22.07 18.87
N THR A 161 23.62 21.79 18.13
CA THR A 161 25.00 21.94 18.59
C THR A 161 25.32 23.39 18.91
N ILE A 162 25.03 24.31 17.98
CA ILE A 162 25.25 25.74 18.15
C ILE A 162 24.52 26.25 19.39
N ARG A 163 23.27 25.85 19.62
CA ARG A 163 22.47 26.32 20.77
C ARG A 163 22.87 25.70 22.10
N SER A 164 23.57 24.57 22.08
CA SER A 164 24.10 23.93 23.29
C SER A 164 25.41 24.54 23.82
N ILE A 165 26.14 25.31 22.99
CA ILE A 165 27.46 25.85 23.31
C ILE A 165 27.39 27.38 23.35
N LYS A 166 27.60 27.98 24.53
CA LYS A 166 27.43 29.43 24.78
C LYS A 166 28.22 30.30 23.79
N GLU A 167 29.44 29.90 23.47
CA GLU A 167 30.35 30.62 22.57
C GLU A 167 29.87 30.60 21.11
N LEU A 168 29.06 29.60 20.74
CA LEU A 168 28.56 29.42 19.39
C LEU A 168 27.18 30.03 19.17
N GLN A 169 26.42 30.35 20.24
CA GLN A 169 25.03 30.84 20.14
C GLN A 169 24.83 32.04 19.20
N ARG A 170 25.88 32.83 18.94
CA ARG A 170 25.88 33.94 17.97
C ARG A 170 25.77 33.51 16.49
N PHE A 171 26.08 32.27 16.16
CA PHE A 171 26.02 31.73 14.81
C PHE A 171 24.65 31.11 14.53
N ASN A 172 24.33 30.96 13.27
CA ASN A 172 23.22 30.15 12.78
C ASN A 172 23.75 29.04 11.87
N PRO A 173 22.97 27.97 11.62
CA PRO A 173 23.43 26.86 10.77
C PRO A 173 23.92 27.29 9.38
N ILE A 174 23.32 28.33 8.81
CA ILE A 174 23.73 28.90 7.52
C ILE A 174 25.17 29.45 7.54
N ASP A 175 25.62 29.98 8.68
CA ASP A 175 26.99 30.48 8.85
C ASP A 175 28.03 29.35 8.86
N LEU A 176 27.57 28.11 9.07
CA LEU A 176 28.36 26.88 9.04
C LEU A 176 28.07 26.03 7.80
N ASN A 177 27.53 26.64 6.73
CA ASN A 177 27.23 25.99 5.45
C ASN A 177 26.18 24.85 5.53
N GLU A 178 25.31 24.89 6.54
CA GLU A 178 24.16 23.98 6.67
C GLU A 178 22.85 24.80 6.65
N PRO A 179 22.48 25.41 5.51
CA PRO A 179 21.26 26.20 5.40
C PRO A 179 20.01 25.34 5.55
N PHE A 180 18.89 25.98 5.90
CA PHE A 180 17.60 25.30 5.93
C PHE A 180 17.22 24.81 4.52
N PRO A 181 16.79 23.55 4.35
CA PRO A 181 16.42 23.02 3.04
C PRO A 181 15.04 23.52 2.60
N GLU A 182 14.99 24.62 1.84
CA GLU A 182 13.75 25.29 1.44
C GLU A 182 12.75 24.39 0.69
N LYS A 183 13.23 23.32 0.04
CA LYS A 183 12.39 22.40 -0.73
C LYS A 183 11.68 21.35 0.13
N ILE A 184 12.06 21.15 1.40
CA ILE A 184 11.46 20.09 2.23
C ILE A 184 9.94 20.26 2.34
N PHE A 185 9.48 21.49 2.59
CA PHE A 185 8.07 21.78 2.79
C PHE A 185 7.23 21.53 1.53
N PRO A 186 7.53 22.13 0.37
CA PRO A 186 6.74 21.88 -0.84
C PRO A 186 6.80 20.40 -1.29
N LEU A 187 7.90 19.68 -1.08
CA LEU A 187 7.98 18.25 -1.41
C LEU A 187 7.08 17.41 -0.49
N VAL A 188 7.12 17.65 0.82
CA VAL A 188 6.25 16.98 1.80
C VAL A 188 4.79 17.30 1.51
N GLU A 189 4.44 18.56 1.28
CA GLU A 189 3.08 18.98 0.97
C GLU A 189 2.56 18.33 -0.33
N ASN A 190 3.35 18.35 -1.40
CA ASN A 190 2.94 17.76 -2.66
C ASN A 190 2.68 16.26 -2.52
N ASN A 191 3.62 15.52 -1.92
CA ASN A 191 3.48 14.08 -1.73
C ASN A 191 2.30 13.73 -0.83
N PHE A 192 2.12 14.50 0.24
CA PHE A 192 0.97 14.37 1.11
C PHE A 192 -0.35 14.53 0.34
N ARG A 193 -0.49 15.58 -0.47
CA ARG A 193 -1.70 15.84 -1.27
C ARG A 193 -1.92 14.77 -2.35
N GLU A 194 -0.86 14.29 -2.98
CA GLU A 194 -0.93 13.20 -3.97
C GLU A 194 -1.41 11.89 -3.32
N LEU A 195 -0.86 11.54 -2.16
CA LEU A 195 -1.28 10.35 -1.41
C LEU A 195 -2.73 10.47 -0.95
N GLN A 196 -3.17 11.63 -0.46
CA GLN A 196 -4.58 11.84 -0.11
C GLN A 196 -5.51 11.63 -1.32
N LYS A 197 -5.16 12.21 -2.49
CA LYS A 197 -5.94 12.01 -3.72
C LYS A 197 -5.99 10.53 -4.11
N LYS A 198 -4.85 9.82 -4.01
CA LYS A 198 -4.77 8.38 -4.28
C LYS A 198 -5.63 7.57 -3.32
N TYR A 199 -5.54 7.85 -2.02
CA TYR A 199 -6.33 7.21 -0.97
C TYR A 199 -7.84 7.37 -1.23
N GLU A 200 -8.30 8.60 -1.47
CA GLU A 200 -9.72 8.88 -1.73
C GLU A 200 -10.21 8.21 -3.02
N LYS A 201 -9.38 8.18 -4.06
CA LYS A 201 -9.70 7.49 -5.31
C LYS A 201 -9.87 5.99 -5.09
N LEU A 202 -8.94 5.37 -4.36
CA LEU A 202 -9.04 3.96 -4.00
C LEU A 202 -10.31 3.76 -3.16
N LYS A 203 -10.43 4.40 -2.01
CA LYS A 203 -11.60 4.29 -1.13
C LYS A 203 -12.93 4.35 -1.88
N LYS A 204 -13.11 5.32 -2.80
CA LYS A 204 -14.32 5.42 -3.64
C LYS A 204 -14.51 4.24 -4.60
N ALA A 205 -13.46 3.71 -5.21
CA ALA A 205 -13.56 2.51 -6.05
C ALA A 205 -14.08 1.31 -5.23
N LYS A 206 -13.53 1.08 -4.03
CA LYS A 206 -13.96 -0.01 -3.13
C LYS A 206 -15.44 0.07 -2.76
N PHE A 207 -15.93 1.27 -2.44
CA PHE A 207 -17.34 1.47 -2.03
C PHE A 207 -18.30 1.71 -3.19
N GLY A 208 -17.79 2.13 -4.35
CA GLY A 208 -18.57 2.27 -5.59
C GLY A 208 -18.92 0.92 -6.22
N GLU A 209 -18.05 -0.09 -6.04
CA GLU A 209 -18.31 -1.48 -6.43
C GLU A 209 -19.29 -2.19 -5.49
N LEU A 210 -19.38 -1.78 -4.21
CA LEU A 210 -20.36 -2.34 -3.26
C LEU A 210 -21.80 -1.85 -3.47
N ASN A 211 -22.00 -0.81 -4.29
CA ASN A 211 -23.30 -0.18 -4.56
C ASN A 211 -23.83 -0.45 -5.99
N LYS A 212 -23.24 -1.41 -6.72
CA LYS A 212 -23.71 -1.88 -8.04
C LYS A 212 -23.98 -3.37 -8.00
#